data_AF-A0A967LMV4-F1
#
_entry.id   AF-A0A967LMV4-F1
#
_cell.length_a   1.000
_cell.length_b   1.000
_cell.length_c   1.000
_cell.angle_alpha   90.00
_cell.angle_beta   90.00
_cell.angle_gamma   90.00
#
_symmetry.space_group_name_H-M   'P 1'
#
loop_
_entity.id
_entity.type
_entity.pdbx_description
1 polymer ?
#
loop_
_entity_poly.entity_id
_entity_poly.type
_entity_poly.pdbx_seq_one_letter_code
_entity_poly.pdbx_strand_id
1 'polypeptide(L)'
;MKRIALALLLGVPTLAAAQDQRALSQEEATAIVAFYNDPATTRLAGPTRIAAGTEITGDLASLGGPLVLAGTVRGDVVVINGDITLEPGSRIVGSLTVVGGSLTGPSAAVDGGVTTRPGALRFRREGARLIALDQ
;
A
#
# COMPACT_ATOMS: atom_id res chain seq x y z
N MET A 1 -22.00 -16.72 61.12
CA MET A 1 -20.52 -16.79 61.19
C MET A 1 -20.00 -17.34 59.85
N LYS A 2 -19.15 -16.58 59.14
CA LYS A 2 -18.17 -16.92 58.06
C LYS A 2 -18.53 -18.09 57.10
N ARG A 3 -18.47 -17.95 55.77
CA ARG A 3 -17.23 -17.79 54.96
C ARG A 3 -17.51 -17.24 53.54
N ILE A 4 -16.57 -16.40 53.10
CA ILE A 4 -16.38 -15.85 51.75
C ILE A 4 -15.56 -16.84 50.90
N ALA A 5 -15.85 -16.95 49.60
CA ALA A 5 -14.94 -17.26 48.48
C ALA A 5 -15.76 -17.05 47.19
N LEU A 6 -15.59 -16.03 46.33
CA LEU A 6 -14.44 -15.59 45.52
C LEU A 6 -13.85 -16.69 44.62
N ALA A 7 -14.30 -16.72 43.35
CA ALA A 7 -13.61 -17.32 42.21
C ALA A 7 -13.99 -16.48 40.97
N LEU A 8 -13.24 -15.42 40.68
CA LEU A 8 -12.16 -15.37 39.69
C LEU A 8 -12.68 -15.63 38.26
N LEU A 9 -13.20 -14.58 37.61
CA LEU A 9 -13.34 -14.54 36.15
C LEU A 9 -11.94 -14.60 35.55
N LEU A 10 -11.56 -15.76 35.00
CA LEU A 10 -10.41 -15.87 34.12
C LEU A 10 -10.74 -15.15 32.81
N GLY A 11 -10.23 -13.92 32.67
CA GLY A 11 -10.17 -13.24 31.40
C GLY A 11 -9.30 -14.08 30.46
N VAL A 12 -9.93 -14.71 29.46
CA VAL A 12 -9.21 -15.36 28.38
C VAL A 12 -8.57 -14.24 27.55
N PRO A 13 -7.24 -14.18 27.40
CA PRO A 13 -6.63 -13.21 26.51
C PRO A 13 -7.10 -13.54 25.09
N THR A 14 -7.76 -12.59 24.45
CA THR A 14 -8.23 -12.70 23.07
C THR A 14 -7.03 -12.84 22.13
N LEU A 15 -6.75 -14.07 21.68
CA LEU A 15 -5.90 -14.39 20.53
C LEU A 15 -6.55 -13.94 19.20
N ALA A 16 -7.21 -12.78 19.18
CA ALA A 16 -7.99 -12.27 18.04
C ALA A 16 -7.33 -11.07 17.35
N ALA A 17 -6.08 -10.73 17.70
CA ALA A 17 -5.35 -9.59 17.12
C ALA A 17 -4.20 -9.99 16.18
N ALA A 18 -4.12 -11.26 15.75
CA ALA A 18 -3.04 -11.73 14.86
C ALA A 18 -3.52 -12.12 13.44
N GLN A 19 -4.80 -11.90 13.10
CA GLN A 19 -5.39 -12.43 11.86
C GLN A 19 -5.56 -11.41 10.71
N ASP A 20 -5.10 -10.16 10.86
CA ASP A 20 -5.24 -9.13 9.81
C ASP A 20 -3.91 -8.69 9.18
N GLN A 21 -2.91 -9.57 9.21
CA GLN A 21 -1.68 -9.46 8.41
C GLN A 21 -1.66 -10.54 7.33
N ARG A 22 -2.76 -10.74 6.59
CA ARG A 22 -2.76 -11.71 5.49
C ARG A 22 -1.71 -11.30 4.47
N ALA A 23 -0.82 -12.24 4.17
CA ALA A 23 0.13 -12.13 3.08
C ALA A 23 -0.61 -11.79 1.77
N LEU A 24 0.06 -11.01 0.93
CA LEU A 24 -0.43 -10.67 -0.41
C LEU A 24 -0.66 -11.96 -1.20
N SER A 25 -1.82 -12.15 -1.82
CA SER A 25 -2.12 -13.37 -2.57
C SER A 25 -1.24 -13.47 -3.83
N GLN A 26 -1.10 -14.66 -4.39
CA GLN A 26 -0.34 -14.86 -5.64
C GLN A 26 -0.96 -14.10 -6.82
N GLU A 27 -2.30 -14.04 -6.88
CA GLU A 27 -3.04 -13.27 -7.89
C GLU A 27 -2.76 -11.77 -7.75
N GLU A 28 -2.79 -11.24 -6.54
CA GLU A 28 -2.49 -9.83 -6.25
C GLU A 28 -1.04 -9.50 -6.60
N ALA A 29 -0.09 -10.34 -6.18
CA ALA A 29 1.32 -10.19 -6.52
C ALA A 29 1.54 -10.15 -8.04
N THR A 30 0.85 -11.04 -8.78
CA THR A 30 0.90 -11.09 -10.25
C THR A 30 0.33 -9.82 -10.87
N ALA A 31 -0.83 -9.36 -10.40
CA ALA A 31 -1.47 -8.14 -10.89
C ALA A 31 -0.61 -6.89 -10.64
N ILE A 32 -0.03 -6.76 -9.44
CA ILE A 32 0.86 -5.64 -9.08
C ILE A 32 2.12 -5.65 -9.96
N VAL A 33 2.71 -6.82 -10.20
CA VAL A 33 3.87 -6.95 -11.09
C VAL A 33 3.51 -6.66 -12.55
N ALA A 34 2.34 -7.09 -13.01
CA ALA A 34 1.86 -6.76 -14.35
C ALA A 34 1.67 -5.25 -14.52
N PHE A 35 1.03 -4.59 -13.56
CA PHE A 35 0.85 -3.14 -13.53
C PHE A 35 2.19 -2.39 -13.58
N TYR A 36 3.16 -2.78 -12.74
CA TYR A 36 4.49 -2.16 -12.77
C TYR A 36 5.20 -2.37 -14.11
N ASN A 37 5.05 -3.55 -14.71
CA ASN A 37 5.75 -3.92 -15.95
C ASN A 37 5.09 -3.38 -17.23
N ASP A 38 3.88 -2.84 -17.14
CA ASP A 38 3.19 -2.26 -18.29
C ASP A 38 4.04 -1.10 -18.86
N PRO A 39 4.31 -1.06 -20.18
CA PRO A 39 5.09 0.00 -20.79
C PRO A 39 4.46 1.39 -20.66
N ALA A 40 3.13 1.49 -20.47
CA ALA A 40 2.42 2.75 -20.25
C ALA A 40 2.54 3.27 -18.81
N THR A 41 2.95 2.42 -17.86
CA THR A 41 3.10 2.81 -16.45
C THR A 41 4.37 3.63 -16.24
N THR A 42 4.20 4.84 -15.71
CA THR A 42 5.31 5.65 -15.20
C THR A 42 5.89 4.99 -13.96
N ARG A 43 7.18 4.67 -13.98
CA ARG A 43 7.86 3.95 -12.89
C ARG A 43 8.81 4.86 -12.13
N LEU A 44 8.60 4.94 -10.82
CA LEU A 44 9.47 5.60 -9.86
C LEU A 44 10.18 4.55 -9.00
N ALA A 45 11.41 4.86 -8.57
CA ALA A 45 12.19 3.98 -7.71
C ALA A 45 12.89 4.77 -6.61
N GLY A 46 12.81 4.26 -5.38
CA GLY A 46 13.38 4.91 -4.21
C GLY A 46 12.60 6.16 -3.76
N PRO A 47 13.16 6.95 -2.82
CA PRO A 47 12.50 8.13 -2.28
C PRO A 47 12.17 9.14 -3.37
N THR A 48 10.90 9.51 -3.52
CA THR A 48 10.44 10.43 -4.56
C THR A 48 9.42 11.42 -4.03
N ARG A 49 9.46 12.65 -4.53
CA ARG A 49 8.45 13.68 -4.29
C ARG A 49 7.88 14.19 -5.60
N ILE A 50 6.55 14.20 -5.72
CA ILE A 50 5.81 14.85 -6.80
C ILE A 50 5.29 16.18 -6.24
N ALA A 51 5.87 17.28 -6.69
CA ALA A 51 5.59 18.61 -6.16
C ALA A 51 4.19 19.12 -6.57
N ALA A 52 3.66 20.06 -5.79
CA ALA A 52 2.42 20.77 -6.13
C ALA A 52 2.52 21.42 -7.51
N GLY A 53 1.41 21.41 -8.25
CA GLY A 53 1.36 21.88 -9.65
C GLY A 53 1.93 20.90 -10.67
N THR A 54 2.55 19.79 -10.25
CA THR A 54 2.94 18.71 -11.17
C THR A 54 1.72 17.86 -11.50
N GLU A 55 1.54 17.56 -12.78
CA GLU A 55 0.53 16.62 -13.27
C GLU A 55 1.20 15.44 -13.97
N ILE A 56 0.88 14.23 -13.54
CA ILE A 56 1.26 12.99 -14.23
C ILE A 56 0.01 12.44 -14.90
N THR A 57 0.07 12.23 -16.22
CA THR A 57 -0.99 11.58 -16.98
C THR A 57 -0.68 10.09 -17.11
N GLY A 58 -1.68 9.24 -16.86
CA GLY A 58 -1.54 7.79 -16.90
C GLY A 58 -1.12 7.20 -15.56
N ASP A 59 -0.87 5.89 -15.60
CA ASP A 59 -0.64 5.07 -14.42
C ASP A 59 0.76 5.30 -13.83
N LEU A 60 0.85 5.21 -12.50
CA LEU A 60 2.06 5.47 -11.74
C LEU A 60 2.37 4.31 -10.79
N ALA A 61 3.56 3.74 -10.91
CA ALA A 61 4.07 2.76 -9.95
C ALA A 61 5.32 3.27 -9.24
N SER A 62 5.31 3.28 -7.90
CA SER A 62 6.48 3.59 -7.07
C SER A 62 7.02 2.32 -6.41
N LEU A 63 8.34 2.15 -6.38
CA LEU A 63 8.98 0.95 -5.86
C LEU A 63 10.08 1.25 -4.84
N GLY A 64 9.93 0.72 -3.63
CA GLY A 64 11.01 0.58 -2.64
C GLY A 64 11.43 1.85 -1.90
N GLY A 65 10.61 2.90 -1.89
CA GLY A 65 10.90 4.12 -1.15
C GLY A 65 9.66 4.97 -0.89
N PRO A 66 9.74 5.93 0.04
CA PRO A 66 8.63 6.81 0.35
C PRO A 66 8.27 7.65 -0.87
N LEU A 67 6.99 7.71 -1.18
CA LEU A 67 6.41 8.60 -2.18
C LEU A 67 5.67 9.74 -1.46
N VAL A 68 6.08 10.98 -1.68
CA VAL A 68 5.31 12.14 -1.23
C VAL A 68 4.62 12.78 -2.43
N LEU A 69 3.29 12.83 -2.40
CA LEU A 69 2.47 13.39 -3.47
C LEU A 69 1.81 14.69 -2.99
N ALA A 70 2.18 15.80 -3.63
CA ALA A 70 1.53 17.10 -3.51
C ALA A 70 0.87 17.57 -4.81
N GLY A 71 1.14 16.87 -5.93
CA GLY A 71 0.58 17.13 -7.26
C GLY A 71 -0.65 16.28 -7.59
N THR A 72 -0.95 16.15 -8.88
CA THR A 72 -2.05 15.35 -9.40
C THR A 72 -1.57 14.17 -10.25
N VAL A 73 -2.14 13.00 -10.04
CA VAL A 73 -1.98 11.83 -10.93
C VAL A 73 -3.33 11.52 -11.58
N ARG A 74 -3.37 11.50 -12.91
CA ARG A 74 -4.55 11.14 -13.71
C ARG A 74 -4.46 9.70 -14.20
N GLY A 75 -4.49 8.77 -13.25
CA GLY A 75 -4.42 7.33 -13.48
C GLY A 75 -4.40 6.60 -12.15
N ASP A 76 -4.23 5.28 -12.22
CA ASP A 76 -4.09 4.45 -11.03
C ASP A 76 -2.67 4.57 -10.46
N VAL A 77 -2.56 4.46 -9.14
CA VAL A 77 -1.30 4.55 -8.41
C VAL A 77 -1.07 3.27 -7.62
N VAL A 78 0.09 2.64 -7.83
CA VAL A 78 0.53 1.48 -7.04
C VAL A 78 1.86 1.80 -6.35
N VAL A 79 1.88 1.70 -5.03
CA VAL A 79 3.10 1.86 -4.21
C VAL A 79 3.52 0.51 -3.68
N ILE A 80 4.70 0.06 -4.08
CA ILE A 80 5.22 -1.28 -3.84
C ILE A 80 6.38 -1.20 -2.86
N ASN A 81 6.23 -1.86 -1.72
CA ASN A 81 7.20 -1.93 -0.62
C ASN A 81 7.71 -0.54 -0.21
N GLY A 82 6.78 0.41 -0.04
CA GLY A 82 7.07 1.77 0.34
C GLY A 82 5.82 2.47 0.88
N ASP A 83 6.04 3.56 1.61
CA ASP A 83 4.97 4.38 2.14
C ASP A 83 4.57 5.48 1.16
N ILE A 84 3.34 5.95 1.26
CA ILE A 84 2.86 7.13 0.54
C ILE A 84 2.32 8.18 1.51
N THR A 85 2.71 9.43 1.28
CA THR A 85 2.14 10.60 1.94
C THR A 85 1.39 11.46 0.93
N LEU A 86 0.09 11.65 1.15
CA LEU A 86 -0.76 12.56 0.38
C LEU A 86 -0.80 13.91 1.10
N GLU A 87 -0.19 14.93 0.51
CA GLU A 87 -0.17 16.28 1.05
C GLU A 87 -1.46 17.05 0.69
N PRO A 88 -1.78 18.15 1.42
CA PRO A 88 -2.91 18.99 1.08
C PRO A 88 -2.88 19.47 -0.37
N GLY A 89 -4.01 19.33 -1.08
CA GLY A 89 -4.14 19.70 -2.48
C GLY A 89 -3.67 18.64 -3.48
N SER A 90 -3.10 17.51 -3.01
CA SER A 90 -2.85 16.36 -3.87
C SER A 90 -4.15 15.73 -4.38
N ARG A 91 -4.07 15.08 -5.54
CA ARG A 91 -5.19 14.32 -6.09
C ARG A 91 -4.77 13.12 -6.91
N ILE A 92 -5.45 12.01 -6.73
CA ILE A 92 -5.36 10.82 -7.58
C ILE A 92 -6.75 10.63 -8.20
N VAL A 93 -6.85 10.74 -9.52
CA VAL A 93 -8.13 10.60 -10.24
C VAL A 93 -8.54 9.13 -10.38
N GLY A 94 -7.58 8.21 -10.33
CA GLY A 94 -7.81 6.77 -10.29
C GLY A 94 -7.87 6.19 -8.88
N SER A 95 -7.48 4.93 -8.76
CA SER A 95 -7.37 4.19 -7.51
C SER A 95 -5.95 4.22 -6.95
N LEU A 96 -5.82 4.05 -5.63
CA LEU A 96 -4.54 3.91 -4.94
C LEU A 96 -4.43 2.53 -4.30
N THR A 97 -3.37 1.80 -4.63
CA THR A 97 -3.01 0.55 -3.97
C THR A 97 -1.63 0.67 -3.32
N VAL A 98 -1.55 0.41 -2.02
CA VAL A 98 -0.30 0.43 -1.23
C VAL A 98 0.00 -0.98 -0.74
N VAL A 99 1.19 -1.49 -1.02
CA VAL A 99 1.60 -2.87 -0.74
C VAL A 99 2.90 -2.84 0.04
N GLY A 100 2.95 -3.53 1.18
CA GLY A 100 4.15 -3.57 2.03
C GLY A 100 4.53 -2.22 2.62
N GLY A 101 3.55 -1.34 2.83
CA GLY A 101 3.73 0.01 3.36
C GLY A 101 2.42 0.60 3.84
N SER A 102 2.41 1.91 4.07
CA SER A 102 1.31 2.64 4.66
C SER A 102 0.94 3.89 3.87
N LEU A 103 -0.32 4.31 4.02
CA LEU A 103 -0.83 5.58 3.53
C LEU A 103 -0.94 6.57 4.69
N THR A 104 -0.35 7.75 4.54
CA THR A 104 -0.55 8.92 5.40
C THR A 104 -1.22 10.04 4.61
N GLY A 105 -2.24 10.67 5.17
CA GLY A 105 -2.96 11.78 4.56
C GLY A 105 -4.43 11.48 4.27
N PRO A 106 -5.17 12.42 3.68
CA PRO A 106 -6.60 12.27 3.47
C PRO A 106 -6.90 11.30 2.31
N SER A 107 -7.60 10.21 2.59
CA SER A 107 -8.08 9.28 1.54
C SER A 107 -9.03 9.95 0.53
N ALA A 108 -9.68 11.06 0.93
CA ALA A 108 -10.52 11.89 0.06
C ALA A 108 -9.74 12.56 -1.10
N ALA A 109 -8.41 12.53 -1.09
CA ALA A 109 -7.59 12.94 -2.23
C ALA A 109 -7.60 11.90 -3.37
N VAL A 110 -8.15 10.70 -3.14
CA VAL A 110 -8.28 9.63 -4.14
C VAL A 110 -9.73 9.54 -4.58
N ASP A 111 -9.99 9.77 -5.87
CA ASP A 111 -11.34 9.74 -6.43
C ASP A 111 -11.88 8.30 -6.56
N GLY A 112 -10.97 7.33 -6.78
CA GLY A 112 -11.26 5.91 -6.87
C GLY A 112 -11.17 5.17 -5.52
N GLY A 113 -10.80 3.89 -5.58
CA GLY A 113 -10.65 3.06 -4.39
C GLY A 113 -9.28 3.20 -3.74
N VAL A 114 -9.22 3.10 -2.40
CA VAL A 114 -7.96 2.99 -1.65
C VAL A 114 -7.84 1.58 -1.07
N THR A 115 -6.79 0.84 -1.47
CA THR A 115 -6.48 -0.49 -0.94
C THR A 115 -5.10 -0.46 -0.29
N THR A 116 -5.00 -0.92 0.95
CA THR A 116 -3.70 -1.10 1.64
C THR A 116 -3.51 -2.56 2.00
N ARG A 117 -2.34 -3.12 1.67
CA ARG A 117 -1.93 -4.48 1.98
C ARG A 117 -0.64 -4.45 2.79
N PRO A 118 -0.63 -4.96 4.04
CA PRO A 118 0.56 -4.94 4.88
C PRO A 118 1.63 -5.93 4.41
N GLY A 119 1.25 -7.00 3.72
CA GLY A 119 2.19 -7.96 3.16
C GLY A 119 3.05 -7.35 2.06
N ALA A 120 4.38 -7.41 2.22
CA ALA A 120 5.31 -6.95 1.20
C ALA A 120 5.25 -7.84 -0.06
N LEU A 121 5.43 -7.21 -1.22
CA LEU A 121 5.62 -7.92 -2.47
C LEU A 121 7.02 -8.53 -2.49
N ARG A 122 7.12 -9.86 -2.55
CA ARG A 122 8.37 -10.54 -2.86
C ARG A 122 8.55 -10.56 -4.37
N PHE A 123 9.68 -10.07 -4.85
CA PHE A 123 9.98 -10.05 -6.28
C PHE A 123 11.48 -10.23 -6.52
N ARG A 124 11.82 -10.70 -7.72
CA ARG A 124 13.15 -10.53 -8.29
C ARG A 124 13.08 -9.52 -9.43
N ARG A 125 14.17 -8.80 -9.65
CA ARG A 125 14.33 -7.91 -10.81
C ARG A 125 15.02 -8.66 -11.95
N GLU A 126 14.53 -8.47 -13.15
CA GLU A 126 15.14 -8.94 -14.39
C GLU A 126 15.22 -7.75 -15.36
N GLY A 127 16.39 -7.10 -15.42
CA GLY A 127 16.54 -5.80 -16.05
C GLY A 127 15.62 -4.76 -15.42
N ALA A 128 14.74 -4.17 -16.24
CA ALA A 128 13.76 -3.15 -15.81
C ALA A 128 12.41 -3.74 -15.37
N ARG A 129 12.25 -5.08 -15.38
CA ARG A 129 10.99 -5.76 -15.04
C ARG A 129 11.05 -6.38 -13.65
N LEU A 130 9.89 -6.49 -13.02
CA LEU A 130 9.70 -7.30 -11.82
C LEU A 130 9.15 -8.66 -12.19
N ILE A 131 9.50 -9.66 -11.41
CA ILE A 131 8.91 -10.99 -11.47
C ILE A 131 8.52 -11.34 -10.04
N ALA A 132 7.23 -11.58 -9.81
CA ALA A 132 6.72 -12.00 -8.51
C ALA A 132 7.39 -13.31 -8.10
N LEU A 133 7.76 -13.41 -6.83
CA LEU A 133 8.17 -14.66 -6.22
C LEU A 133 6.97 -15.27 -5.51
N ASP A 134 6.96 -16.60 -5.42
CA ASP A 134 5.93 -17.30 -4.66
C ASP A 134 5.95 -16.83 -3.19
N GLN A 135 4.75 -16.65 -2.63
CA GLN A 135 4.50 -16.05 -1.32
C GLN A 135 4.42 -17.10 -0.21
#